data_AF-A0A5P8WLE6-F1
#
_entry.id   AF-A0A5P8WLE6-F1
#
_cell.length_a   1.000
_cell.length_b   1.000
_cell.length_c   1.000
_cell.angle_alpha   90.00
_cell.angle_beta   90.00
_cell.angle_gamma   90.00
#
_symmetry.space_group_name_H-M   'P 1'
#
loop_
_entity.id
_entity.type
_entity.pdbx_description
1 polymer ?
#
loop_
_entity_poly.entity_id
_entity_poly.type
_entity_poly.pdbx_seq_one_letter_code
_entity_poly.pdbx_strand_id
1 'polypeptide(L)'
;MKKKIQNLLRKVLLQDAKMEYALFEYELKEHINYWYKGLKTDRDEYVFIVTENSGHVAMVLITKEKIIYVNEDAREKLAQLWQDSYKKNIERLLPMMADNLANNIISVNGVKTSSGTQKPFFLEQKLLR
;
A
#
# COMPACT_ATOMS: atom_id res chain seq x y z
N MET A 1 13.95 -3.32 18.21
CA MET A 1 12.57 -3.59 17.76
C MET A 1 12.39 -3.23 16.27
N LYS A 2 12.52 -1.95 15.90
CA LYS A 2 12.47 -1.44 14.50
C LYS A 2 13.11 -2.32 13.42
N LYS A 3 14.39 -2.72 13.57
CA LYS A 3 15.08 -3.57 12.57
C LYS A 3 14.38 -4.92 12.33
N LYS A 4 13.79 -5.51 13.37
CA LYS A 4 13.05 -6.78 13.25
C LYS A 4 11.76 -6.57 12.46
N ILE A 5 10.99 -5.52 12.80
CA ILE A 5 9.76 -5.13 12.09
C ILE A 5 10.07 -4.83 10.62
N GLN A 6 11.12 -4.04 10.34
CA GLN A 6 11.52 -3.72 8.97
C GLN A 6 11.83 -4.98 8.13
N ASN A 7 12.53 -5.96 8.72
CA ASN A 7 12.82 -7.23 8.06
C ASN A 7 11.55 -8.07 7.83
N LEU A 8 10.64 -8.08 8.81
CA LEU A 8 9.34 -8.75 8.68
C LEU A 8 8.50 -8.14 7.56
N LEU A 9 8.34 -6.81 7.57
CA LEU A 9 7.65 -6.08 6.50
C LEU A 9 8.30 -6.33 5.13
N ARG A 10 9.63 -6.39 5.05
CA ARG A 10 10.33 -6.74 3.80
C ARG A 10 9.93 -8.13 3.30
N LYS A 11 9.87 -9.14 4.18
CA LYS A 11 9.46 -10.50 3.79
C LYS A 11 8.03 -10.53 3.27
N VAL A 12 7.13 -9.85 3.98
CA VAL A 12 5.70 -9.85 3.66
C VAL A 12 5.39 -9.03 2.41
N LEU A 13 6.04 -7.88 2.21
CA LEU A 13 5.74 -6.96 1.11
C LEU A 13 6.56 -7.23 -0.15
N LEU A 14 7.77 -7.82 -0.04
CA LEU A 14 8.66 -8.01 -1.19
C LEU A 14 9.05 -9.46 -1.48
N GLN A 15 8.69 -10.41 -0.61
CA GLN A 15 9.09 -11.82 -0.73
C GLN A 15 7.90 -12.77 -0.55
N ASP A 16 6.69 -12.26 -0.75
CA ASP A 16 5.43 -13.01 -0.74
C ASP A 16 5.15 -13.83 0.53
N ALA A 17 5.75 -13.47 1.67
CA ALA A 17 5.35 -14.07 2.94
C ALA A 17 3.88 -13.74 3.26
N LYS A 18 3.21 -14.68 3.94
CA LYS A 18 1.78 -14.58 4.24
C LYS A 18 1.48 -13.53 5.29
N MET A 19 0.36 -12.85 5.10
CA MET A 19 -0.25 -11.96 6.08
C MET A 19 -1.32 -12.70 6.89
N GLU A 20 -1.66 -12.14 8.05
CA GLU A 20 -2.63 -12.74 8.97
C GLU A 20 -3.99 -12.05 8.85
N TYR A 21 -5.02 -12.80 8.46
CA TYR A 21 -6.36 -12.23 8.30
C TYR A 21 -7.01 -11.90 9.65
N ALA A 22 -6.76 -12.70 10.69
CA ALA A 22 -7.27 -12.42 12.03
C ALA A 22 -6.76 -11.07 12.56
N LEU A 23 -5.54 -10.66 12.19
CA LEU A 23 -4.99 -9.37 12.56
C LEU A 23 -5.68 -8.21 11.83
N PHE A 24 -6.08 -8.38 10.57
CA PHE A 24 -6.92 -7.40 9.88
C PHE A 24 -8.26 -7.22 10.60
N GLU A 25 -8.91 -8.32 11.00
CA GLU A 25 -10.20 -8.24 11.69
C GLU A 25 -10.08 -7.54 13.05
N TYR A 26 -8.99 -7.79 13.76
CA TYR A 26 -8.73 -7.23 15.07
C TYR A 26 -8.31 -5.75 15.04
N GLU A 27 -7.43 -5.34 14.14
CA GLU A 27 -6.82 -3.99 14.19
C GLU A 27 -7.29 -3.02 13.10
N LEU A 28 -7.80 -3.50 11.96
CA LEU A 28 -7.99 -2.64 10.79
C LEU A 28 -9.46 -2.49 10.37
N LYS A 29 -10.26 -3.54 10.52
CA LYS A 29 -11.63 -3.63 9.97
C LYS A 29 -12.55 -2.49 10.41
N GLU A 30 -12.51 -2.11 11.68
CA GLU A 30 -13.41 -1.09 12.23
C GLU A 30 -13.03 0.34 11.80
N HIS A 31 -11.79 0.57 11.38
CA HIS A 31 -11.27 1.90 11.03
C HIS A 31 -11.35 2.22 9.53
N ILE A 32 -11.84 1.30 8.70
CA ILE A 32 -11.91 1.49 7.24
C ILE A 32 -12.66 2.78 6.86
N ASN A 33 -13.79 3.06 7.51
CA ASN A 33 -14.57 4.27 7.23
C ASN A 33 -13.82 5.55 7.63
N TYR A 34 -12.98 5.50 8.67
CA TYR A 34 -12.17 6.64 9.09
C TYR A 34 -11.09 6.95 8.03
N TRP A 35 -10.32 5.94 7.59
CA TRP A 35 -9.30 6.14 6.56
C TRP A 35 -9.88 6.51 5.20
N TYR A 36 -11.05 5.98 4.83
CA TYR A 36 -11.74 6.40 3.61
C TYR A 36 -12.13 7.89 3.65
N LYS A 37 -12.61 8.40 4.79
CA LYS A 37 -12.87 9.84 4.95
C LYS A 37 -11.58 10.65 4.80
N GLY A 38 -10.47 10.19 5.39
CA GLY A 38 -9.15 10.81 5.23
C GLY A 38 -8.71 10.90 3.76
N LEU A 39 -8.76 9.77 3.03
CA LEU A 39 -8.48 9.71 1.59
C LEU A 39 -9.25 10.78 0.81
N LYS A 40 -10.56 10.94 1.09
CA LYS A 40 -11.40 11.93 0.40
C LYS A 40 -11.00 13.37 0.72
N THR A 41 -10.68 13.65 1.99
CA THR A 41 -10.21 14.97 2.45
C THR A 41 -8.89 15.32 1.78
N ASP A 42 -7.95 14.39 1.75
CA ASP A 42 -6.59 14.61 1.24
C ASP A 42 -6.50 14.56 -0.28
N ARG A 43 -7.58 14.12 -0.95
CA ARG A 43 -7.67 13.90 -2.40
C ARG A 43 -6.64 12.89 -2.88
N ASP A 44 -6.47 11.83 -2.11
CA ASP A 44 -5.65 10.69 -2.49
C ASP A 44 -6.41 9.78 -3.47
N GLU A 45 -5.67 9.13 -4.34
CA GLU A 45 -6.23 8.13 -5.28
C GLU A 45 -6.52 6.82 -4.57
N TYR A 46 -5.67 6.47 -3.61
CA TYR A 46 -5.85 5.35 -2.69
C TYR A 46 -5.02 5.58 -1.42
N VAL A 47 -5.39 4.86 -0.37
CA VAL A 47 -4.63 4.76 0.87
C VAL A 47 -4.34 3.29 1.13
N PHE A 48 -3.14 2.98 1.62
CA PHE A 48 -2.86 1.65 2.14
C PHE A 48 -2.29 1.74 3.55
N ILE A 49 -2.71 0.77 4.36
CA ILE A 49 -2.42 0.69 5.78
C ILE A 49 -1.73 -0.63 6.05
N VAL A 50 -0.67 -0.60 6.85
CA VAL A 50 0.07 -1.78 7.28
C VAL A 50 0.18 -1.74 8.80
N THR A 51 -0.11 -2.88 9.44
CA THR A 51 0.11 -3.08 10.88
C THR A 51 0.94 -4.32 11.14
N GLU A 52 1.57 -4.36 12.31
CA GLU A 52 2.33 -5.50 12.79
C GLU A 52 2.04 -5.71 14.27
N ASN A 53 1.75 -6.95 14.65
CA ASN A 53 1.58 -7.34 16.03
C ASN A 53 2.13 -8.73 16.27
N SER A 54 3.05 -8.86 17.22
CA SER A 54 3.62 -10.13 17.66
C SER A 54 4.21 -10.99 16.54
N GLY A 55 4.75 -10.37 15.49
CA GLY A 55 5.34 -11.03 14.33
C GLY A 55 4.37 -11.29 13.17
N HIS A 56 3.09 -10.96 13.33
CA HIS A 56 2.06 -11.04 12.30
C HIS A 56 1.87 -9.69 11.62
N VAL A 57 1.57 -9.70 10.32
CA VAL A 57 1.35 -8.48 9.53
C VAL A 57 -0.01 -8.55 8.86
N ALA A 58 -0.72 -7.43 8.83
CA ALA A 58 -1.92 -7.26 8.03
C ALA A 58 -1.83 -5.97 7.20
N MET A 59 -2.50 -5.99 6.05
CA MET A 59 -2.55 -4.86 5.14
C MET A 59 -3.98 -4.63 4.65
N VAL A 60 -4.37 -3.37 4.47
CA VAL A 60 -5.58 -3.02 3.72
C VAL A 60 -5.25 -1.91 2.72
N LEU A 61 -5.86 -1.96 1.54
CA LEU A 61 -5.81 -0.90 0.54
C LEU A 61 -7.24 -0.46 0.23
N ILE A 62 -7.48 0.85 0.28
CA ILE A 62 -8.79 1.45 0.02
C ILE A 62 -8.64 2.41 -1.16
N THR A 63 -9.42 2.21 -2.22
CA THR A 63 -9.43 3.11 -3.39
C THR A 63 -10.40 4.28 -3.19
N LYS A 64 -10.28 5.31 -4.03
CA LYS A 64 -11.23 6.45 -4.04
C LYS A 64 -12.67 6.07 -4.38
N GLU A 65 -12.88 4.94 -5.05
CA GLU A 65 -14.20 4.31 -5.28
C GLU A 65 -14.69 3.46 -4.09
N LYS A 66 -13.95 3.47 -2.97
CA LYS A 66 -14.21 2.69 -1.77
C LYS A 66 -14.11 1.17 -1.99
N ILE A 67 -13.36 0.72 -2.99
CA ILE A 67 -13.01 -0.70 -3.12
C ILE A 67 -11.95 -1.03 -2.08
N ILE A 68 -12.16 -2.11 -1.34
CA ILE A 68 -11.29 -2.54 -0.24
C ILE A 68 -10.61 -3.84 -0.65
N TYR A 69 -9.28 -3.85 -0.59
CA TYR A 69 -8.46 -5.04 -0.77
C TYR A 69 -7.77 -5.35 0.56
N VAL A 70 -7.66 -6.62 0.91
CA VAL A 70 -7.10 -7.06 2.20
C VAL A 70 -5.92 -8.00 1.95
N ASN A 71 -4.88 -7.85 2.76
CA ASN A 71 -3.71 -8.71 2.79
C ASN A 71 -3.05 -8.92 1.42
N GLU A 72 -2.96 -10.17 0.94
CA GLU A 72 -2.36 -10.50 -0.35
C GLU A 72 -3.02 -9.73 -1.50
N ASP A 73 -4.35 -9.61 -1.52
CA ASP A 73 -5.05 -8.84 -2.55
C ASP A 73 -4.66 -7.36 -2.51
N ALA A 74 -4.42 -6.81 -1.31
CA ALA A 74 -3.95 -5.44 -1.14
C ALA A 74 -2.51 -5.27 -1.65
N ARG A 75 -1.64 -6.24 -1.36
CA ARG A 75 -0.26 -6.28 -1.85
C ARG A 75 -0.21 -6.35 -3.37
N GLU A 76 -0.98 -7.26 -3.96
CA GLU A 76 -1.11 -7.44 -5.40
C GLU A 76 -1.66 -6.19 -6.07
N LYS A 77 -2.71 -5.59 -5.51
CA LYS A 77 -3.28 -4.36 -6.05
C LYS A 77 -2.28 -3.20 -5.99
N LEU A 78 -1.54 -3.06 -4.90
CA LEU A 78 -0.51 -2.04 -4.76
C LEU A 78 0.63 -2.26 -5.78
N ALA A 79 1.04 -3.50 -6.01
CA ALA A 79 2.02 -3.85 -7.03
C ALA A 79 1.52 -3.51 -8.44
N GLN A 80 0.26 -3.77 -8.76
CA GLN A 80 -0.34 -3.37 -10.04
C GLN A 80 -0.38 -1.85 -10.24
N LEU A 81 -0.70 -1.09 -9.18
CA LEU A 81 -0.78 0.37 -9.23
C LEU A 81 0.60 1.03 -9.40
N TRP A 82 1.64 0.46 -8.81
CA TRP A 82 3.01 1.00 -8.89
C TRP A 82 3.88 0.39 -9.99
N GLN A 83 3.50 -0.77 -10.52
CA GLN A 83 4.23 -1.49 -11.57
C GLN A 83 5.72 -1.63 -11.20
N ASP A 84 6.63 -1.26 -12.10
CA ASP A 84 8.09 -1.33 -11.91
C ASP A 84 8.60 -0.50 -10.72
N SER A 85 7.82 0.48 -10.26
CA SER A 85 8.18 1.29 -9.09
C SER A 85 7.86 0.61 -7.75
N TYR A 86 7.13 -0.51 -7.75
CA TYR A 86 6.65 -1.15 -6.52
C TYR A 86 7.76 -1.42 -5.52
N LYS A 87 8.78 -2.20 -5.94
CA LYS A 87 9.90 -2.59 -5.08
C LYS A 87 10.62 -1.37 -4.50
N LYS A 88 10.97 -0.41 -5.36
CA LYS A 88 11.68 0.82 -4.98
C LYS A 88 10.88 1.67 -4.00
N ASN A 89 9.57 1.78 -4.20
CA ASN A 89 8.69 2.55 -3.32
C ASN A 89 8.55 1.88 -1.95
N ILE A 90 8.32 0.56 -1.90
CA ILE A 90 8.27 -0.19 -0.64
C ILE A 90 9.60 -0.08 0.10
N GLU A 91 10.74 -0.27 -0.58
CA GLU A 91 12.08 -0.15 0.04
C GLU A 91 12.31 1.21 0.69
N ARG A 92 11.82 2.29 0.06
CA ARG A 92 11.88 3.66 0.61
C ARG A 92 10.97 3.87 1.80
N LEU A 93 9.78 3.25 1.81
CA LEU A 93 8.80 3.39 2.89
C LEU A 93 9.11 2.50 4.09
N LEU A 94 9.76 1.35 3.89
CA LEU A 94 10.06 0.37 4.93
C LEU A 94 10.66 0.98 6.23
N PRO A 95 11.65 1.89 6.18
CA PRO A 95 12.20 2.48 7.39
C PRO A 95 11.19 3.31 8.18
N MET A 96 10.30 4.03 7.50
CA MET A 96 9.25 4.85 8.12
C MET A 96 8.13 3.96 8.68
N MET A 97 7.65 2.97 7.91
CA MET A 97 6.62 2.03 8.38
C MET A 97 7.10 1.29 9.64
N ALA A 98 8.34 0.81 9.64
CA ALA A 98 8.93 0.13 10.79
C ALA A 98 9.15 1.06 12.00
N ASP A 99 9.35 2.36 11.76
CA ASP A 99 9.45 3.36 12.84
C ASP A 99 8.10 3.60 13.49
N ASN A 100 7.04 3.80 12.70
CA ASN A 100 5.68 3.96 13.18
C ASN A 100 5.27 2.76 14.05
N LEU A 101 5.42 1.54 13.52
CA LEU A 101 5.00 0.33 14.21
C LEU A 101 5.81 0.05 15.47
N ALA A 102 7.12 0.37 15.48
CA ALA A 102 7.93 0.26 16.69
C ALA A 102 7.50 1.23 17.81
N ASN A 103 6.74 2.28 17.46
CA ASN A 103 6.16 3.25 18.39
C ASN A 103 4.64 3.03 18.60
N ASN A 104 4.11 1.85 18.24
CA ASN A 104 2.69 1.51 18.33
C ASN A 104 1.77 2.43 17.51
N ILE A 105 2.28 2.98 16.41
CA ILE A 105 1.54 3.81 15.46
C ILE A 105 1.27 2.98 14.21
N ILE A 106 0.01 2.83 13.83
CA ILE A 106 -0.40 2.17 12.59
C ILE A 106 0.21 2.93 11.39
N SER A 107 0.81 2.21 10.45
CA SER A 107 1.41 2.83 9.28
C SER A 107 0.36 3.10 8.19
N VAL A 108 -0.10 4.35 8.08
CA VAL A 108 -1.05 4.81 7.06
C VAL A 108 -0.31 5.57 5.96
N ASN A 109 -0.55 5.21 4.69
CA ASN A 109 0.14 5.80 3.53
C ASN A 109 -0.88 6.21 2.46
N GLY A 110 -1.10 7.52 2.31
CA GLY A 110 -1.89 8.10 1.21
C GLY A 110 -1.05 8.25 -0.05
N VAL A 111 -1.62 7.94 -1.22
CA VAL A 111 -0.93 8.05 -2.51
C VAL A 111 -1.72 8.92 -3.47
N LYS A 112 -1.03 9.94 -3.99
CA LYS A 112 -1.49 10.76 -5.11
C LYS A 112 -0.72 10.33 -6.34
N THR A 113 -1.41 10.05 -7.43
CA THR A 113 -0.76 9.96 -8.73
C THR A 113 -0.72 11.38 -9.28
N SER A 114 0.48 11.85 -9.66
CA SER A 114 0.54 12.99 -10.56
C SER A 114 -0.04 12.50 -11.89
N SER A 115 -1.21 13.01 -12.27
CA SER A 115 -1.74 12.85 -13.62
C SER A 115 -0.88 13.63 -14.62
N GLY A 116 0.40 13.27 -14.72
CA GLY A 116 1.20 13.56 -15.90
C GLY A 116 0.70 12.61 -16.96
N THR A 117 -0.12 13.11 -17.90
CA THR A 117 -0.53 12.41 -19.11
C THR A 117 0.70 11.80 -19.77
N GLN A 118 0.99 10.52 -19.54
CA GLN A 118 1.81 9.77 -20.46
C GLN A 118 0.94 9.57 -21.69
N LYS A 119 1.06 10.49 -22.66
CA LYS A 119 0.64 10.18 -24.03
C LYS A 119 1.37 8.89 -24.40
N PRO A 120 0.68 7.84 -24.90
CA PRO A 120 1.35 6.70 -25.47
C PRO A 120 2.25 7.19 -26.61
N PHE A 121 3.56 7.12 -26.39
CA PHE A 121 4.54 7.26 -27.45
C PHE A 121 4.52 5.93 -28.20
N PHE A 122 3.68 5.80 -29.24
CA PHE A 122 3.53 4.71 -30.25
C PHE A 122 2.02 4.66 -30.60
N LEU A 123 1.47 4.95 -31.79
CA LEU A 123 1.96 4.98 -33.18
C LEU A 123 1.11 5.98 -34.00
N GLU A 124 1.64 7.15 -34.38
CA GLU A 124 1.18 7.90 -35.56
C GLU A 124 2.26 7.87 -36.64
N GLN A 125 2.58 6.67 -37.12
CA GLN A 125 3.29 6.50 -38.39
C GLN A 125 2.62 5.38 -39.16
N LYS A 126 1.43 5.65 -39.70
CA LYS A 126 0.86 4.88 -40.81
C LYS A 126 -0.34 5.56 -41.48
N LEU A 127 -0.24 6.87 -41.73
CA LEU A 127 -1.07 7.54 -42.74
C LEU A 127 -0.22 8.65 -43.36
N LEU A 128 0.65 8.27 -44.29
CA LEU A 128 1.19 9.12 -45.37
C LEU A 128 2.18 8.25 -46.18
N ARG A 129 1.62 7.47 -47.11
CA ARG A 129 2.12 7.14 -48.46
C ARG A 129 1.25 6.05 -49.05
#